data_AF-A0A9E5WDE9-F1
#
_entry.id   AF-A0A9E5WDE9-F1
#
_cell.length_a   1.000
_cell.length_b   1.000
_cell.length_c   1.000
_cell.angle_alpha   90.00
_cell.angle_beta   90.00
_cell.angle_gamma   90.00
#
_symmetry.space_group_name_H-M   'P 1'
#
loop_
_entity.id
_entity.type
_entity.pdbx_description
1 polymer ?
#
loop_
_entity_poly.entity_id
_entity_poly.type
_entity_poly.pdbx_seq_one_letter_code
_entity_poly.pdbx_strand_id
1 'polypeptide(L)'
;MEKGLATIINHASPEFKHTIVCMTKSGASKFLLRDDIKIIEMNKKEGNSLFFIFRLMKVFKQLNPDIVHTRNWGGLDGVIAARLAGISHIVHGEHGWSMDDPDGLNRKRVFIRRVINLFIKKYTCVSRQMKTWLEKDIKVGKEVIQIYNGVDCNLFCPGRDNALKSELGIDPGTIVMGIVARLDPIKNHAGLIKAFNKVHAEHPHTCLLIIGEGSERAKLEEISGSGIIFLGNRPDVYGLLKCMDIFILPSFNEGISNTILEAMAS
;
A
#
# COMPACT_ATOMS: atom_id res chain seq x y z
N MET A 1 -4.77 6.93 -3.60
CA MET A 1 -4.14 6.08 -4.63
C MET A 1 -2.91 5.41 -4.01
N GLU A 2 -2.48 4.25 -4.50
CA GLU A 2 -1.35 3.50 -3.92
C GLU A 2 -0.06 3.75 -4.72
N LYS A 3 1.09 3.90 -4.04
CA LYS A 3 2.42 4.13 -4.64
C LYS A 3 2.77 3.09 -5.70
N GLY A 4 2.51 1.81 -5.44
CA GLY A 4 2.83 0.72 -6.38
C GLY A 4 2.15 0.85 -7.74
N LEU A 5 0.93 1.40 -7.81
CA LEU A 5 0.26 1.65 -9.08
C LEU A 5 0.95 2.77 -9.87
N ALA A 6 1.36 3.84 -9.18
CA ALA A 6 2.06 4.94 -9.84
C ALA A 6 3.39 4.47 -10.43
N THR A 7 4.15 3.67 -9.68
CA THR A 7 5.40 3.06 -10.18
C THR A 7 5.16 2.21 -11.42
N ILE A 8 4.17 1.31 -11.40
CA ILE A 8 3.88 0.47 -12.58
C ILE A 8 3.52 1.33 -13.81
N ILE A 9 2.66 2.34 -13.65
CA ILE A 9 2.21 3.18 -14.75
C ILE A 9 3.36 4.02 -15.32
N ASN A 10 4.22 4.56 -14.47
CA ASN A 10 5.35 5.39 -14.92
C ASN A 10 6.36 4.60 -15.75
N HIS A 11 6.56 3.32 -15.42
CA HIS A 11 7.49 2.40 -16.09
C HIS A 11 6.80 1.50 -17.14
N ALA A 12 5.51 1.72 -17.42
CA ALA A 12 4.79 0.94 -18.43
C ALA A 12 5.24 1.27 -19.85
N SER A 13 5.15 0.28 -20.74
CA SER A 13 5.47 0.46 -22.16
C SER A 13 4.61 1.56 -22.79
N PRO A 14 5.16 2.44 -23.66
CA PRO A 14 4.43 3.57 -24.26
C PRO A 14 3.26 3.16 -25.15
N GLU A 15 3.16 1.89 -25.53
CA GLU A 15 2.04 1.29 -26.27
C GLU A 15 0.75 1.22 -25.42
N PHE A 16 0.85 1.33 -24.09
CA PHE A 16 -0.30 1.37 -23.20
C PHE A 16 -0.67 2.80 -22.82
N LYS A 17 -1.94 3.15 -23.04
CA LYS A 17 -2.54 4.38 -22.51
C LYS A 17 -3.25 4.08 -21.20
N HIS A 18 -2.83 4.73 -20.12
CA HIS A 18 -3.42 4.55 -18.80
C HIS A 18 -4.43 5.65 -18.46
N THR A 19 -5.52 5.28 -17.79
CA THR A 19 -6.45 6.21 -17.14
C THR A 19 -6.79 5.64 -15.77
N ILE A 20 -6.69 6.48 -14.74
CA ILE A 20 -6.95 6.07 -13.37
C ILE A 20 -8.32 6.58 -12.95
N VAL A 21 -9.22 5.66 -12.59
CA VAL A 21 -10.51 5.99 -12.00
C VAL A 21 -10.44 5.75 -10.50
N CYS A 22 -10.32 6.82 -9.72
CA CYS A 22 -10.31 6.77 -8.26
C CYS A 22 -11.75 6.69 -7.75
N MET A 23 -12.06 5.66 -6.95
CA MET A 23 -13.39 5.51 -6.35
C MET A 23 -13.74 6.70 -5.46
N THR A 24 -12.78 7.19 -4.68
CA THR A 24 -12.94 8.38 -3.84
C THR A 24 -12.13 9.55 -4.41
N LYS A 25 -11.03 9.93 -3.76
CA LYS A 25 -10.08 10.98 -4.16
C LYS A 25 -8.72 10.37 -4.48
N SER A 26 -7.94 11.04 -5.33
CA SER A 26 -6.64 10.56 -5.79
C SER A 26 -5.57 10.54 -4.68
N GLY A 27 -5.66 11.47 -3.71
CA GLY A 27 -4.72 11.57 -2.59
C GLY A 27 -3.32 12.01 -3.04
N ALA A 28 -2.32 11.90 -2.15
CA ALA A 28 -0.96 12.40 -2.42
C ALA A 28 -0.22 11.64 -3.53
N SER A 29 -0.50 10.35 -3.75
CA SER A 29 0.20 9.58 -4.78
C SER A 29 -0.08 10.03 -6.22
N LYS A 30 -1.03 10.95 -6.45
CA LYS A 30 -1.24 11.56 -7.76
C LYS A 30 -0.01 12.33 -8.25
N PHE A 31 0.76 12.90 -7.32
CA PHE A 31 1.96 13.68 -7.61
C PHE A 31 3.15 12.82 -8.03
N LEU A 32 3.02 11.49 -7.91
CA LEU A 32 4.03 10.55 -8.38
C LEU A 32 3.82 10.15 -9.84
N LEU A 33 2.66 10.45 -10.44
CA LEU A 33 2.36 10.05 -11.81
C LEU A 33 2.94 11.04 -12.81
N ARG A 34 3.25 10.53 -14.00
CA ARG A 34 3.53 11.38 -15.16
C ARG A 34 2.31 12.25 -15.52
N ASP A 35 2.57 13.43 -16.08
CA ASP A 35 1.54 14.43 -16.40
C ASP A 35 0.56 13.98 -17.51
N ASP A 36 0.93 13.00 -18.32
CA ASP A 36 0.08 12.44 -19.39
C ASP A 36 -1.07 11.56 -18.87
N ILE A 37 -1.05 11.22 -17.58
CA ILE A 37 -2.00 10.27 -17.00
C ILE A 37 -3.31 10.97 -16.62
N LYS A 38 -4.39 10.58 -17.30
CA LYS A 38 -5.74 11.05 -16.95
C LYS A 38 -6.21 10.41 -15.64
N ILE A 39 -6.61 11.26 -14.68
CA ILE A 39 -7.19 10.84 -13.40
C ILE A 39 -8.64 11.31 -13.31
N ILE A 40 -9.56 10.41 -12.96
CA ILE A 40 -10.98 10.70 -12.76
C ILE A 40 -11.33 10.35 -11.31
N GLU A 41 -11.73 11.36 -10.53
CA GLU A 41 -12.19 11.18 -9.15
C GLU A 41 -13.71 11.02 -9.10
N MET A 42 -14.16 9.87 -8.61
CA MET A 42 -15.58 9.55 -8.58
C MET A 42 -16.28 10.04 -7.31
N ASN A 43 -15.52 10.40 -6.25
CA ASN A 43 -16.05 10.93 -5.00
C ASN A 43 -17.17 10.04 -4.41
N LYS A 44 -16.98 8.72 -4.43
CA LYS A 44 -17.90 7.75 -3.85
C LYS A 44 -18.06 8.03 -2.35
N LYS A 45 -19.31 8.11 -1.89
CA LYS A 45 -19.63 8.09 -0.46
C LYS A 45 -19.45 6.67 0.10
N GLU A 46 -19.32 6.55 1.42
CA GLU A 46 -19.23 5.24 2.06
C GLU A 46 -20.47 4.37 1.77
N GLY A 47 -20.26 3.05 1.77
CA GLY A 47 -21.31 2.07 1.50
C GLY A 47 -21.45 1.64 0.03
N ASN A 48 -22.51 0.88 -0.23
CA ASN A 48 -22.83 0.34 -1.54
C ASN A 48 -23.88 1.23 -2.22
N SER A 49 -23.69 1.55 -3.50
CA SER A 49 -24.60 2.39 -4.26
C SER A 49 -24.75 1.90 -5.69
N LEU A 50 -25.93 1.45 -6.07
CA LEU A 50 -26.23 1.06 -7.45
C LEU A 50 -26.09 2.26 -8.41
N PHE A 51 -26.50 3.45 -7.96
CA PHE A 51 -26.31 4.69 -8.71
C PHE A 51 -24.83 4.96 -9.03
N PHE A 52 -23.94 4.66 -8.08
CA PHE A 52 -22.50 4.76 -8.29
C PHE A 52 -22.01 3.79 -9.37
N ILE A 53 -22.49 2.54 -9.37
CA ILE A 53 -22.15 1.55 -10.40
C ILE A 53 -22.58 2.06 -11.78
N PHE A 54 -23.78 2.63 -11.92
CA PHE A 54 -24.23 3.22 -13.19
C PHE A 54 -23.38 4.41 -13.63
N ARG A 55 -22.98 5.28 -12.70
CA ARG A 55 -22.08 6.40 -13.00
C ARG A 55 -20.71 5.90 -13.47
N LEU A 56 -20.16 4.88 -12.81
CA LEU A 56 -18.90 4.26 -13.19
C LEU A 56 -18.99 3.57 -14.57
N MET A 57 -20.11 2.89 -14.85
CA MET A 57 -20.39 2.30 -16.16
C MET A 57 -20.40 3.36 -17.26
N LYS A 58 -21.02 4.53 -17.04
CA LYS A 58 -21.00 5.64 -18.02
C LYS A 58 -19.57 6.12 -18.30
N VAL A 59 -18.74 6.23 -17.26
CA VAL A 59 -17.32 6.58 -17.43
C VAL A 59 -16.60 5.54 -18.28
N PHE A 60 -16.81 4.24 -18.01
CA PHE A 60 -16.21 3.18 -18.82
C PHE A 60 -16.69 3.19 -20.27
N LYS A 61 -17.97 3.44 -20.54
CA LYS A 61 -18.47 3.59 -21.93
C LYS A 61 -17.86 4.78 -22.65
N GLN A 62 -17.63 5.90 -21.95
CA GLN A 62 -16.99 7.09 -22.54
C GLN A 62 -15.50 6.88 -22.80
N LEU A 63 -14.80 6.18 -21.89
CA LEU A 63 -13.38 5.89 -22.04
C LEU A 63 -13.12 4.78 -23.06
N ASN A 64 -14.08 3.86 -23.24
CA ASN A 64 -13.98 2.67 -24.06
C ASN A 64 -12.65 1.90 -23.88
N PRO A 65 -12.28 1.51 -22.65
CA PRO A 65 -10.99 0.87 -22.40
C PRO A 65 -10.99 -0.58 -22.90
N ASP A 66 -9.87 -1.02 -23.45
CA ASP A 66 -9.66 -2.42 -23.81
C ASP A 66 -9.63 -3.34 -22.59
N ILE A 67 -9.07 -2.85 -21.47
CA ILE A 67 -8.88 -3.60 -20.22
C ILE A 67 -9.31 -2.74 -19.03
N VAL A 68 -10.02 -3.35 -18.08
CA VAL A 68 -10.28 -2.74 -16.76
C VAL A 68 -9.53 -3.52 -15.69
N HIS A 69 -8.60 -2.85 -15.00
CA HIS A 69 -7.88 -3.40 -13.86
C HIS A 69 -8.44 -2.83 -12.55
N THR A 70 -8.99 -3.69 -11.71
CA THR A 70 -9.54 -3.36 -10.38
C THR A 70 -8.67 -3.94 -9.28
N ARG A 71 -8.66 -3.33 -8.09
CA ARG A 71 -7.83 -3.79 -6.97
C ARG A 71 -8.57 -3.82 -5.65
N ASN A 72 -8.36 -4.89 -4.87
CA ASN A 72 -8.92 -5.16 -3.56
C ASN A 72 -10.46 -5.09 -3.50
N TRP A 73 -11.00 -5.22 -2.30
CA TRP A 73 -12.43 -5.11 -2.02
C TRP A 73 -13.06 -3.81 -2.53
N GLY A 74 -12.37 -2.68 -2.40
CA GLY A 74 -12.85 -1.38 -2.85
C GLY A 74 -13.01 -1.26 -4.37
N GLY A 75 -12.38 -2.14 -5.15
CA GLY A 75 -12.43 -2.16 -6.60
C GLY A 75 -13.56 -3.01 -7.20
N LEU A 76 -14.33 -3.74 -6.40
CA LEU A 76 -15.32 -4.70 -6.91
C LEU A 76 -16.47 -4.04 -7.68
N ASP A 77 -16.85 -2.81 -7.32
CA ASP A 77 -17.82 -2.03 -8.09
C ASP A 77 -17.36 -1.82 -9.55
N GLY A 78 -16.05 -1.71 -9.76
CA GLY A 78 -15.45 -1.58 -11.07
C GLY A 78 -15.60 -2.84 -11.92
N VAL A 79 -15.61 -4.03 -11.30
CA VAL A 79 -15.85 -5.30 -12.02
C VAL A 79 -17.27 -5.33 -12.57
N ILE A 80 -18.26 -5.00 -11.73
CA ILE A 80 -19.67 -4.98 -12.11
C ILE A 80 -19.91 -3.90 -13.17
N ALA A 81 -19.42 -2.68 -12.93
CA ALA A 81 -19.59 -1.56 -13.86
C ALA A 81 -18.93 -1.83 -15.23
N ALA A 82 -17.76 -2.47 -15.26
CA ALA A 82 -17.08 -2.83 -16.50
C ALA A 82 -17.89 -3.86 -17.30
N ARG A 83 -18.43 -4.89 -16.63
CA ARG A 83 -19.26 -5.88 -17.29
C ARG A 83 -20.54 -5.26 -17.89
N LEU A 84 -21.20 -4.38 -17.14
CA LEU A 84 -22.38 -3.64 -17.60
C LEU A 84 -22.05 -2.65 -18.75
N ALA A 85 -20.80 -2.18 -18.81
CA ALA A 85 -20.32 -1.36 -19.92
C ALA A 85 -19.99 -2.19 -21.18
N GLY A 86 -20.06 -3.52 -21.12
CA GLY A 86 -19.74 -4.42 -22.24
C GLY A 86 -18.27 -4.86 -22.29
N ILE A 87 -17.47 -4.51 -21.29
CA ILE A 87 -16.04 -4.83 -21.24
C ILE A 87 -15.86 -6.23 -20.64
N SER A 88 -15.14 -7.10 -21.35
CA SER A 88 -14.91 -8.50 -20.95
C SER A 88 -13.49 -8.77 -20.45
N HIS A 89 -12.52 -7.90 -20.74
CA HIS A 89 -11.13 -8.04 -20.30
C HIS A 89 -10.94 -7.37 -18.94
N ILE A 90 -11.42 -8.01 -17.89
CA ILE A 90 -11.31 -7.51 -16.52
C ILE A 90 -10.20 -8.25 -15.78
N VAL A 91 -9.23 -7.51 -15.26
CA VAL A 91 -8.17 -8.02 -14.38
C VAL A 91 -8.46 -7.56 -12.95
N HIS A 92 -8.31 -8.44 -11.98
CA HIS A 92 -8.53 -8.12 -10.57
C HIS A 92 -7.30 -8.44 -9.72
N GLY A 93 -6.76 -7.44 -9.03
CA GLY A 93 -5.57 -7.56 -8.18
C GLY A 93 -5.87 -7.57 -6.68
N GLU A 94 -5.25 -8.47 -5.93
CA GLU A 94 -5.32 -8.52 -4.46
C GLU A 94 -3.98 -8.18 -3.81
N HIS A 95 -3.99 -7.19 -2.91
CA HIS A 95 -2.80 -6.59 -2.30
C HIS A 95 -2.77 -6.70 -0.76
N GLY A 96 -3.70 -7.42 -0.15
CA GLY A 96 -3.72 -7.65 1.30
C GLY A 96 -5.14 -7.77 1.87
N TRP A 97 -5.21 -8.11 3.14
CA TRP A 97 -6.46 -8.19 3.89
C TRP A 97 -6.67 -6.94 4.75
N SER A 98 -7.93 -6.65 5.06
CA SER A 98 -8.29 -5.57 5.98
C SER A 98 -8.37 -6.10 7.41
N MET A 99 -8.20 -5.22 8.41
CA MET A 99 -8.23 -5.63 9.83
C MET A 99 -9.53 -6.30 10.27
N ASP A 100 -10.65 -5.95 9.65
CA ASP A 100 -11.95 -6.55 9.92
C ASP A 100 -12.12 -7.97 9.30
N ASP A 101 -11.16 -8.42 8.50
CA ASP A 101 -11.16 -9.73 7.86
C ASP A 101 -9.70 -10.20 7.62
N PRO A 102 -8.89 -10.42 8.67
CA PRO A 102 -7.45 -10.61 8.57
C PRO A 102 -7.04 -11.86 7.78
N ASP A 103 -7.90 -12.89 7.77
CA ASP A 103 -7.72 -14.12 7.00
C ASP A 103 -8.42 -14.09 5.64
N GLY A 104 -9.22 -13.06 5.35
CA GLY A 104 -10.03 -12.98 4.13
C GLY A 104 -11.14 -14.02 4.04
N LEU A 105 -11.57 -14.59 5.17
CA LEU A 105 -12.52 -15.71 5.23
C LEU A 105 -13.94 -15.27 5.64
N ASN A 106 -14.21 -13.96 5.73
CA ASN A 106 -15.56 -13.46 5.97
C ASN A 106 -16.53 -14.03 4.93
N ARG A 107 -17.50 -14.83 5.39
CA ARG A 107 -18.41 -15.61 4.52
C ARG A 107 -19.14 -14.75 3.49
N LYS A 108 -19.57 -13.55 3.87
CA LYS A 108 -20.26 -12.62 2.94
C LYS A 108 -19.31 -12.14 1.85
N ARG A 109 -18.07 -11.78 2.22
CA ARG A 109 -17.05 -11.32 1.29
C ARG A 109 -16.62 -12.43 0.34
N VAL A 110 -16.39 -13.64 0.85
CA VAL A 110 -16.08 -14.83 0.05
C VAL A 110 -17.21 -15.12 -0.95
N PHE A 111 -18.47 -15.08 -0.51
CA PHE A 111 -19.62 -15.29 -1.39
C PHE A 111 -19.67 -14.26 -2.53
N ILE A 112 -19.54 -12.97 -2.20
CA ILE A 112 -19.52 -11.90 -3.20
C ILE A 112 -18.36 -12.10 -4.19
N ARG A 113 -17.16 -12.45 -3.70
CA ARG A 113 -15.98 -12.76 -4.53
C ARG A 113 -16.22 -13.91 -5.49
N ARG A 114 -16.96 -14.95 -5.06
CA ARG A 114 -17.33 -16.08 -5.93
C ARG A 114 -18.34 -15.69 -7.00
N VAL A 115 -19.29 -14.80 -6.69
CA VAL A 115 -20.26 -14.30 -7.69
C VAL A 115 -19.55 -13.44 -8.74
N ILE A 116 -18.76 -12.45 -8.31
CA ILE A 116 -18.08 -11.53 -9.24
C ILE A 116 -16.94 -12.21 -10.01
N ASN A 117 -16.40 -13.32 -9.51
CA ASN A 117 -15.40 -14.13 -10.21
C ASN A 117 -15.86 -14.46 -11.64
N LEU A 118 -17.15 -14.67 -11.87
CA LEU A 118 -17.71 -14.92 -13.21
C LEU A 118 -17.35 -13.84 -14.25
N PHE A 119 -17.11 -12.61 -13.81
CA PHE A 119 -16.79 -11.47 -14.68
C PHE A 119 -15.28 -11.20 -14.82
N ILE A 120 -14.45 -11.79 -13.96
CA ILE A 120 -13.01 -11.53 -13.94
C ILE A 120 -12.29 -12.48 -14.90
N LYS A 121 -11.44 -11.97 -15.79
CA LYS A 121 -10.70 -12.81 -16.75
C LYS A 121 -9.41 -13.37 -16.14
N LYS A 122 -8.68 -12.55 -15.38
CA LYS A 122 -7.43 -12.94 -14.70
C LYS A 122 -7.32 -12.30 -13.32
N TYR A 123 -6.66 -13.01 -12.41
CA TYR A 123 -6.30 -12.48 -11.10
C TYR A 123 -4.81 -12.16 -11.03
N THR A 124 -4.48 -11.08 -10.31
CA THR A 124 -3.11 -10.80 -9.88
C THR A 124 -3.03 -10.75 -8.36
N CYS A 125 -1.88 -11.08 -7.80
CA CYS A 125 -1.67 -10.97 -6.35
C CYS A 125 -0.19 -10.73 -6.02
N VAL A 126 0.06 -10.12 -4.85
CA VAL A 126 1.41 -9.73 -4.43
C VAL A 126 2.16 -10.76 -3.61
N SER A 127 1.51 -11.83 -3.16
CA SER A 127 2.14 -12.83 -2.29
C SER A 127 1.67 -14.25 -2.57
N ARG A 128 2.51 -15.23 -2.19
CA ARG A 128 2.20 -16.65 -2.37
C ARG A 128 1.03 -17.08 -1.48
N GLN A 129 0.93 -16.48 -0.30
CA GLN A 129 -0.18 -16.68 0.62
C GLN A 129 -1.50 -16.22 -0.02
N MET A 130 -1.51 -15.04 -0.64
CA MET A 130 -2.68 -14.51 -1.34
C MET A 130 -3.06 -15.37 -2.56
N LYS A 131 -2.06 -15.85 -3.31
CA LYS A 131 -2.29 -16.81 -4.41
C LYS A 131 -2.98 -18.07 -3.90
N THR A 132 -2.44 -18.66 -2.84
CA THR A 132 -2.99 -19.87 -2.21
C THR A 132 -4.41 -19.63 -1.72
N TRP A 133 -4.68 -18.48 -1.11
CA TRP A 133 -6.01 -18.09 -0.65
C TRP A 133 -7.03 -17.93 -1.79
N LEU A 134 -6.64 -17.26 -2.89
CA LEU A 134 -7.49 -17.15 -4.09
C LEU A 134 -7.81 -18.53 -4.68
N GLU A 135 -6.82 -19.41 -4.75
CA GLU A 135 -6.96 -20.75 -5.34
C GLU A 135 -7.74 -21.72 -4.45
N LYS A 136 -7.48 -21.74 -3.15
CA LYS A 136 -8.01 -22.77 -2.23
C LYS A 136 -9.25 -22.32 -1.45
N ASP A 137 -9.27 -21.09 -0.96
CA ASP A 137 -10.34 -20.60 -0.08
C ASP A 137 -11.45 -19.94 -0.89
N ILE A 138 -11.07 -19.00 -1.76
CA ILE A 138 -12.01 -18.35 -2.67
C ILE A 138 -12.45 -19.29 -3.78
N LYS A 139 -11.53 -20.17 -4.24
CA LYS A 139 -11.74 -21.13 -5.32
C LYS A 139 -12.09 -20.45 -6.62
N VAL A 140 -11.24 -19.51 -7.04
CA VAL A 140 -11.48 -18.73 -8.26
C VAL A 140 -11.52 -19.59 -9.53
N GLY A 141 -10.86 -20.76 -9.55
CA GLY A 141 -10.86 -21.67 -10.71
C GLY A 141 -10.30 -21.02 -11.98
N LYS A 142 -9.43 -20.01 -11.82
CA LYS A 142 -8.83 -19.19 -12.87
C LYS A 142 -7.34 -19.03 -12.62
N GLU A 143 -6.61 -18.66 -13.67
CA GLU A 143 -5.21 -18.32 -13.56
C GLU A 143 -5.01 -17.15 -12.57
N VAL A 144 -4.18 -17.40 -11.55
CA VAL A 144 -3.72 -16.40 -10.59
C VAL A 144 -2.25 -16.13 -10.84
N ILE A 145 -1.96 -14.93 -11.36
CA ILE A 145 -0.60 -14.48 -11.64
C ILE A 145 -0.05 -13.79 -10.39
N GLN A 146 1.08 -14.27 -9.90
CA GLN A 146 1.76 -13.65 -8.78
C GLN A 146 2.76 -12.62 -9.29
N ILE A 147 2.61 -11.36 -8.87
CA ILE A 147 3.49 -10.25 -9.23
C ILE A 147 3.90 -9.55 -7.94
N TYR A 148 5.16 -9.74 -7.53
CA TYR A 148 5.71 -9.06 -6.37
C TYR A 148 5.88 -7.57 -6.64
N ASN A 149 5.80 -6.76 -5.59
CA ASN A 149 6.19 -5.36 -5.70
C ASN A 149 7.70 -5.27 -5.97
N GLY A 150 8.10 -4.31 -6.80
CA GLY A 150 9.50 -3.96 -7.02
C GLY A 150 9.93 -2.78 -6.16
N VAL A 151 11.25 -2.55 -6.11
CA VAL A 151 11.90 -1.38 -5.50
C VAL A 151 12.77 -0.71 -6.55
N ASP A 152 12.79 0.62 -6.56
CA ASP A 152 13.67 1.39 -7.44
C ASP A 152 15.10 1.41 -6.86
N CYS A 153 15.97 0.54 -7.36
CA CYS A 153 17.34 0.40 -6.88
C CYS A 153 18.26 1.59 -7.26
N ASN A 154 17.81 2.52 -8.10
CA ASN A 154 18.56 3.75 -8.35
C ASN A 154 18.31 4.77 -7.24
N LEU A 155 17.08 4.80 -6.71
CA LEU A 155 16.67 5.68 -5.62
C LEU A 155 17.04 5.10 -4.23
N PHE A 156 16.76 3.82 -4.03
CA PHE A 156 17.12 3.07 -2.83
C PHE A 156 18.34 2.22 -3.12
N CYS A 157 19.47 2.61 -2.56
CA CYS A 157 20.76 1.97 -2.78
C CYS A 157 21.61 2.06 -1.51
N PRO A 158 22.52 1.09 -1.26
CA PRO A 158 23.37 1.10 -0.07
C PRO A 158 24.11 2.42 0.13
N GLY A 159 24.05 2.97 1.35
CA GLY A 159 24.80 4.17 1.69
C GLY A 159 24.55 4.67 3.11
N ARG A 160 25.25 5.73 3.51
CA ARG A 160 25.03 6.41 4.79
C ARG A 160 24.82 7.90 4.54
N ASP A 161 23.83 8.47 5.22
CA ASP A 161 23.51 9.89 5.15
C ASP A 161 23.76 10.56 6.52
N ASN A 162 25.03 10.88 6.77
CA ASN A 162 25.43 11.51 8.03
C ASN A 162 24.99 12.97 8.13
N ALA A 163 24.78 13.64 6.99
CA ALA A 163 24.27 15.01 6.97
C ALA A 163 22.83 15.05 7.49
N LEU A 164 21.97 14.15 6.98
CA LEU A 164 20.59 14.05 7.44
C LEU A 164 20.51 13.58 8.91
N LYS A 165 21.40 12.69 9.38
CA LYS A 165 21.50 12.38 10.83
C LYS A 165 21.74 13.64 11.66
N SER A 166 22.68 14.49 11.24
CA SER A 166 22.98 15.74 11.93
C SER A 166 21.82 16.74 11.88
N GLU A 167 21.12 16.85 10.76
CA GLU A 167 19.92 17.71 10.62
C GLU A 167 18.78 17.29 11.57
N LEU A 168 18.66 15.98 11.82
CA LEU A 168 17.71 15.42 12.77
C LEU A 168 18.15 15.57 14.24
N GLY A 169 19.32 16.17 14.50
CA GLY A 169 19.89 16.31 15.84
C GLY A 169 20.33 14.99 16.46
N ILE A 170 20.69 14.00 15.64
CA ILE A 170 21.15 12.69 16.11
C ILE A 170 22.66 12.73 16.29
N ASP A 171 23.12 12.50 17.52
CA ASP A 171 24.55 12.52 17.85
C ASP A 171 25.32 11.43 17.09
N PRO A 172 26.57 11.72 16.67
CA PRO A 172 27.46 10.72 16.11
C PRO A 172 27.60 9.50 17.03
N GLY A 173 27.55 8.29 16.46
CA GLY A 173 27.64 7.04 17.22
C GLY A 173 26.32 6.54 17.82
N THR A 174 25.24 7.32 17.73
CA THR A 174 23.90 6.85 18.09
C THR A 174 23.44 5.74 17.16
N ILE A 175 22.98 4.62 17.73
CA ILE A 175 22.35 3.54 16.95
C ILE A 175 20.93 3.97 16.59
N VAL A 176 20.66 4.08 15.29
CA VAL A 176 19.37 4.54 14.78
C VAL A 176 18.53 3.35 14.37
N MET A 177 17.43 3.13 15.08
CA MET A 177 16.37 2.22 14.69
C MET A 177 15.28 3.01 13.96
N GLY A 178 14.54 2.38 13.06
CA GLY A 178 13.45 3.10 12.41
C GLY A 178 12.37 2.24 11.79
N ILE A 179 11.22 2.87 11.61
CA ILE A 179 10.04 2.32 10.97
C ILE A 179 9.49 3.33 9.97
N VAL A 180 9.18 2.84 8.76
CA VAL A 180 8.45 3.60 7.74
C VAL A 180 7.12 2.89 7.51
N ALA A 181 6.04 3.46 8.04
CA ALA A 181 4.70 2.89 7.93
C ALA A 181 3.60 3.91 8.28
N ARG A 182 2.38 3.69 7.78
CA ARG A 182 1.20 4.45 8.26
C ARG A 182 0.96 4.15 9.73
N LEU A 183 0.62 5.15 10.52
CA LEU A 183 0.33 5.02 11.96
C LEU A 183 -1.07 4.42 12.18
N ASP A 184 -1.22 3.19 11.71
CA ASP A 184 -2.41 2.35 11.84
C ASP A 184 -2.14 1.20 12.82
N PRO A 185 -3.17 0.68 13.51
CA PRO A 185 -3.00 -0.41 14.48
C PRO A 185 -2.33 -1.67 13.90
N ILE A 186 -2.55 -1.98 12.61
CA ILE A 186 -1.99 -3.18 11.95
C ILE A 186 -0.46 -3.18 11.88
N LYS A 187 0.17 -2.00 11.92
CA LYS A 187 1.62 -1.84 11.85
C LYS A 187 2.31 -1.95 13.21
N ASN A 188 1.53 -2.04 14.29
CA ASN A 188 2.00 -2.32 15.66
C ASN A 188 3.10 -1.36 16.17
N HIS A 189 2.98 -0.06 15.86
CA HIS A 189 3.88 0.98 16.39
C HIS A 189 3.92 0.99 17.91
N ALA A 190 2.79 0.71 18.58
CA ALA A 190 2.72 0.66 20.04
C ALA A 190 3.60 -0.47 20.62
N GLY A 191 3.66 -1.63 19.96
CA GLY A 191 4.57 -2.71 20.35
C GLY A 191 6.03 -2.32 20.17
N LEU A 192 6.36 -1.64 19.05
CA LEU A 192 7.70 -1.15 18.78
C LEU A 192 8.16 -0.11 19.81
N ILE A 193 7.34 0.90 20.13
CA ILE A 193 7.67 1.94 21.10
C ILE A 193 7.93 1.32 22.48
N LYS A 194 7.07 0.40 22.93
CA LYS A 194 7.26 -0.30 24.21
C LYS A 194 8.56 -1.10 24.27
N ALA A 195 8.93 -1.76 23.17
CA ALA A 195 10.19 -2.49 23.08
C ALA A 195 11.39 -1.53 23.07
N PHE A 196 11.32 -0.46 22.28
CA PHE A 196 12.37 0.55 22.19
C PHE A 196 12.61 1.24 23.54
N ASN A 197 11.57 1.63 24.27
CA ASN A 197 11.73 2.27 25.58
C ASN A 197 12.55 1.40 26.55
N LYS A 198 12.43 0.07 26.48
CA LYS A 198 13.27 -0.85 27.27
C LYS A 198 14.72 -0.85 26.81
N VAL A 199 14.94 -0.93 25.50
CA VAL A 199 16.28 -0.88 24.91
C VAL A 199 16.97 0.44 25.23
N HIS A 200 16.27 1.55 25.10
CA HIS A 200 16.81 2.89 25.35
C HIS A 200 17.18 3.12 26.82
N ALA A 201 16.44 2.51 27.75
CA ALA A 201 16.78 2.56 29.18
C ALA A 201 18.12 1.88 29.50
N GLU A 202 18.45 0.78 28.79
CA GLU A 202 19.72 0.06 28.95
C GLU A 202 20.84 0.62 28.06
N HIS A 203 20.47 1.22 26.92
CA HIS A 203 21.37 1.78 25.92
C HIS A 203 20.93 3.20 25.51
N PRO A 204 21.28 4.24 26.29
CA PRO A 204 20.84 5.61 26.02
C PRO A 204 21.31 6.20 24.68
N HIS A 205 22.39 5.67 24.10
CA HIS A 205 22.88 6.05 22.76
C HIS A 205 22.11 5.34 21.63
N THR A 206 20.78 5.37 21.72
CA THR A 206 19.86 4.79 20.73
C THR A 206 18.76 5.79 20.37
N CYS A 207 18.31 5.76 19.12
CA CYS A 207 17.23 6.59 18.61
C CYS A 207 16.23 5.74 17.82
N LEU A 208 14.93 6.04 17.91
CA LEU A 208 13.89 5.46 17.08
C LEU A 208 13.25 6.53 16.19
N LEU A 209 13.41 6.38 14.88
CA LEU A 209 12.73 7.18 13.88
C LEU A 209 11.38 6.56 13.50
N ILE A 210 10.30 7.32 13.67
CA ILE A 210 8.96 6.92 13.25
C ILE A 210 8.53 7.81 12.09
N ILE A 211 8.45 7.22 10.90
CA ILE A 211 8.16 7.92 9.63
C ILE A 211 6.81 7.47 9.09
N GLY A 212 5.90 8.42 8.95
CA GLY A 212 4.55 8.23 8.46
C GLY A 212 3.51 9.01 9.26
N GLU A 213 2.27 8.97 8.78
CA GLU A 213 1.10 9.57 9.44
C GLU A 213 0.00 8.51 9.59
N GLY A 214 -0.93 8.76 10.50
CA GLY A 214 -2.09 7.90 10.69
C GLY A 214 -2.87 8.25 11.95
N SER A 215 -4.00 7.58 12.12
CA SER A 215 -4.96 7.88 13.18
C SER A 215 -4.43 7.63 14.60
N GLU A 216 -3.42 6.78 14.75
CA GLU A 216 -2.89 6.42 16.07
C GLU A 216 -1.83 7.40 16.59
N ARG A 217 -1.47 8.46 15.84
CA ARG A 217 -0.37 9.38 16.20
C ARG A 217 -0.43 9.87 17.65
N ALA A 218 -1.54 10.48 18.06
CA ALA A 218 -1.68 11.05 19.41
C ALA A 218 -1.45 10.00 20.51
N LYS A 219 -2.03 8.81 20.35
CA LYS A 219 -1.85 7.70 21.30
C LYS A 219 -0.42 7.18 21.35
N LEU A 220 0.29 7.20 20.23
CA LEU A 220 1.68 6.77 20.14
C LEU A 220 2.61 7.79 20.80
N GLU A 221 2.35 9.09 20.60
CA GLU A 221 3.09 10.17 21.25
C GLU A 221 2.93 10.11 22.79
N GLU A 222 1.73 9.78 23.31
CA GLU A 222 1.48 9.61 24.76
C GLU A 222 2.35 8.53 25.43
N ILE A 223 2.69 7.45 24.71
CA ILE A 223 3.49 6.33 25.24
C ILE A 223 4.98 6.42 24.88
N SER A 224 5.38 7.49 24.18
CA SER A 224 6.75 7.64 23.70
C SER A 224 7.68 8.16 24.78
N GLY A 225 8.85 7.54 24.90
CA GLY A 225 9.94 7.99 25.78
C GLY A 225 10.94 8.91 25.08
N SER A 226 12.06 9.17 25.75
CA SER A 226 13.22 9.84 25.14
C SER A 226 13.79 9.03 23.98
N GLY A 227 14.48 9.69 23.06
CA GLY A 227 15.11 9.05 21.92
C GLY A 227 14.17 8.67 20.76
N ILE A 228 12.86 8.93 20.87
CA ILE A 228 11.89 8.69 19.80
C ILE A 228 11.61 9.99 19.04
N ILE A 229 11.69 9.94 17.71
CA ILE A 229 11.43 11.10 16.83
C ILE A 229 10.33 10.75 15.83
N PHE A 230 9.20 11.46 15.92
CA PHE A 230 8.11 11.37 14.93
C PHE A 230 8.35 12.37 13.81
N LEU A 231 8.67 11.88 12.61
CA LEU A 231 8.99 12.72 11.45
C LEU A 231 7.78 13.03 10.58
N GLY A 232 6.64 12.39 10.85
CA GLY A 232 5.45 12.49 10.02
C GLY A 232 5.66 11.92 8.62
N ASN A 233 4.84 12.34 7.66
CA ASN A 233 4.97 11.92 6.27
C ASN A 233 6.08 12.71 5.56
N ARG A 234 7.14 12.03 5.15
CA ARG A 234 8.34 12.60 4.54
C ARG A 234 8.53 12.13 3.09
N PRO A 235 8.93 12.99 2.13
CA PRO A 235 9.19 12.58 0.75
C PRO A 235 10.59 11.97 0.55
N ASP A 236 11.52 12.23 1.48
CA ASP A 236 12.93 11.86 1.47
C ASP A 236 13.21 10.54 2.23
N VAL A 237 12.27 9.59 2.19
CA VAL A 237 12.39 8.28 2.86
C VAL A 237 13.68 7.55 2.47
N TYR A 238 14.13 7.68 1.21
CA TYR A 238 15.38 7.08 0.73
C TYR A 238 16.62 7.58 1.51
N GLY A 239 16.66 8.85 1.91
CA GLY A 239 17.72 9.39 2.76
C GLY A 239 17.55 8.94 4.21
N LEU A 240 16.32 8.97 4.72
CA LEU A 240 16.01 8.55 6.09
C LEU A 240 16.35 7.08 6.35
N LEU A 241 16.16 6.18 5.37
CA LEU A 241 16.57 4.78 5.50
C LEU A 241 18.09 4.64 5.63
N LYS A 242 18.89 5.48 4.94
CA LYS A 242 20.35 5.52 5.06
C LYS A 242 20.85 6.05 6.41
N CYS A 243 19.98 6.73 7.15
CA CYS A 243 20.24 7.09 8.54
C CYS A 243 20.06 5.90 9.49
N MET A 244 19.32 4.85 9.10
CA MET A 244 19.01 3.74 10.01
C MET A 244 20.15 2.73 10.05
N ASP A 245 20.42 2.22 11.23
CA ASP A 245 21.24 1.03 11.48
C ASP A 245 20.37 -0.23 11.51
N ILE A 246 19.12 -0.10 11.97
CA ILE A 246 18.16 -1.21 12.06
C ILE A 246 16.78 -0.74 11.58
N PHE A 247 16.26 -1.36 10.53
CA PHE A 247 14.87 -1.19 10.11
C PHE A 247 13.96 -2.22 10.80
N ILE A 248 12.83 -1.78 11.36
CA ILE A 248 11.92 -2.63 12.12
C ILE A 248 10.48 -2.40 11.64
N LEU A 249 9.78 -3.50 11.32
CA LEU A 249 8.37 -3.47 10.92
C LEU A 249 7.60 -4.63 11.57
N PRO A 250 7.09 -4.47 12.81
CA PRO A 250 6.47 -5.55 13.59
C PRO A 250 4.97 -5.70 13.30
N SER A 251 4.56 -5.50 12.03
CA SER A 251 3.17 -5.55 11.60
C SER A 251 2.51 -6.89 11.93
N PHE A 252 1.24 -6.87 12.31
CA PHE A 252 0.47 -8.10 12.57
C PHE A 252 0.15 -8.88 11.30
N ASN A 253 0.00 -8.20 10.16
CA ASN A 253 -0.28 -8.80 8.87
C ASN A 253 0.31 -7.93 7.75
N GLU A 254 1.02 -8.57 6.83
CA GLU A 254 1.62 -7.95 5.64
C GLU A 254 1.51 -8.92 4.46
N GLY A 255 1.26 -8.38 3.26
CA GLY A 255 1.43 -9.12 2.02
C GLY A 255 2.90 -9.19 1.63
N ILE A 256 3.35 -8.21 0.86
CA ILE A 256 4.77 -7.90 0.69
C ILE A 256 4.95 -6.41 0.98
N SER A 257 5.69 -6.08 2.04
CA SER A 257 5.85 -4.69 2.45
C SER A 257 6.84 -3.98 1.52
N ASN A 258 6.38 -2.93 0.86
CA ASN A 258 7.26 -2.07 0.06
C ASN A 258 8.39 -1.47 0.91
N THR A 259 8.10 -1.11 2.16
CA THR A 259 9.11 -0.47 3.02
C THR A 259 10.17 -1.45 3.50
N ILE A 260 9.86 -2.76 3.58
CA ILE A 260 10.90 -3.79 3.78
C ILE A 260 11.80 -3.88 2.54
N LEU A 261 11.22 -3.89 1.32
CA LEU A 261 12.02 -3.93 0.09
C LEU A 261 12.90 -2.68 -0.06
N GLU A 262 12.34 -1.50 0.24
CA GLU A 262 13.06 -0.23 0.27
C GLU A 262 14.21 -0.25 1.29
N ALA A 263 13.97 -0.76 2.51
CA ALA A 263 14.99 -0.90 3.53
C ALA A 263 16.09 -1.91 3.16
N MET A 264 15.72 -3.05 2.56
CA MET A 264 16.68 -4.06 2.09
C MET A 264 17.58 -3.55 0.95
N ALA A 265 17.09 -2.58 0.18
CA ALA A 265 17.84 -1.98 -0.92
C ALA A 265 18.72 -0.79 -0.47
N SER A 266 18.54 -0.26 0.74
CA SER A 266 19.18 0.97 1.23
C SER A 266 20.47 0.74 2.04
#